data_AF-A0A432DXP7-F1
#
_entry.id   AF-A0A432DXP7-F1
#
_cell.length_a   1.000
_cell.length_b   1.000
_cell.length_c   1.000
_cell.angle_alpha   90.00
_cell.angle_beta   90.00
_cell.angle_gamma   90.00
#
_symmetry.space_group_name_H-M   'P 1'
#
loop_
_entity.id
_entity.type
_entity.pdbx_description
1 polymer ?
#
loop_
_entity_poly.entity_id
_entity_poly.type
_entity_poly.pdbx_seq_one_letter_code
_entity_poly.pdbx_strand_id
1 'polypeptide(L)'
;MKKTLLLLVCILYYTLYTGQSTNIEITHPTPSAAGLSAYSTMPVSLQTGIPDISYPLINLGTGNKPVNINLGISYHAGNISEWVSEVGQGWSFLGAGIISREIVGDFDESFDDSSSVVYIKNEFNDIYNFNTPEESGKFKIIRDVVNNTFSIVKLTPYTSKIEYQRSANQATLILDSFTVISETGTKYVFKDYDINQMTVWKADRPFGAQYADQKYRSAFYLSSILDENEQELVKYTYLRDLKYAPNSGNQIIDAEANKLTRIEVKERGIIEINYDKNEAYAEHNDIFSINNVVLKTANNILLKIYL
;
A
#
# COMPACT_ATOMS: atom_id res chain seq x y z
N MET A 1 -2.51 47.28 32.54
CA MET A 1 -3.71 46.50 32.13
C MET A 1 -3.87 46.42 30.62
N LYS A 2 -3.93 47.54 29.87
CA LYS A 2 -4.06 47.48 28.38
C LYS A 2 -2.88 46.79 27.66
N LYS A 3 -1.64 47.01 28.10
CA LYS A 3 -0.44 46.38 27.51
C LYS A 3 -0.33 44.87 27.80
N THR A 4 -0.78 44.44 28.97
CA THR A 4 -0.82 43.03 29.37
C THR A 4 -1.92 42.25 28.64
N LEU A 5 -3.08 42.88 28.39
CA LEU A 5 -4.15 42.30 27.58
C LEU A 5 -3.71 42.09 26.12
N LEU A 6 -2.98 43.05 25.54
CA LEU A 6 -2.48 42.96 24.17
C LEU A 6 -1.50 41.79 24.00
N LEU A 7 -0.60 41.58 24.96
CA LEU A 7 0.36 40.48 24.95
C LEU A 7 -0.34 39.11 25.01
N LEU A 8 -1.40 39.00 25.82
CA LEU A 8 -2.17 37.76 25.98
C LEU A 8 -2.98 37.42 24.72
N VAL A 9 -3.49 38.44 24.02
CA VAL A 9 -4.15 38.29 22.71
C VAL A 9 -3.16 37.87 21.62
N CYS A 10 -1.94 38.41 21.62
CA CYS A 10 -0.90 38.00 20.67
C CYS A 10 -0.43 36.54 20.90
N ILE A 11 -0.34 36.09 22.15
CA ILE A 11 0.00 34.69 22.49
C ILE A 11 -1.13 33.74 22.06
N LEU A 12 -2.39 34.11 22.28
CA LEU A 12 -3.56 33.35 21.81
C LEU A 12 -3.64 33.26 20.28
N TYR A 13 -3.28 34.34 19.56
CA TYR A 13 -3.19 34.32 18.10
C TYR A 13 -2.08 33.39 17.60
N TYR A 14 -0.95 33.33 18.31
CA TYR A 14 0.18 32.45 17.96
C TYR A 14 -0.18 30.98 18.13
N THR A 15 -0.88 30.61 19.21
CA THR A 15 -1.31 29.22 19.45
C THR A 15 -2.39 28.74 18.48
N LEU A 16 -3.17 29.64 17.88
CA LEU A 16 -4.14 29.30 16.84
C LEU A 16 -3.48 29.09 15.47
N TYR A 17 -2.32 29.70 15.22
CA TYR A 17 -1.58 29.58 13.96
C TYR A 17 -0.71 28.32 13.88
N THR A 18 -0.27 27.78 15.03
CA THR A 18 0.55 26.56 15.10
C THR A 18 -0.26 25.28 15.30
N GLY A 19 -1.60 25.36 15.30
CA GLY A 19 -2.50 24.23 15.59
C GLY A 19 -3.01 23.44 14.37
N GLN A 20 -2.62 23.82 13.14
CA GLN A 20 -2.98 23.09 11.93
C GLN A 20 -1.72 22.64 11.21
N SER A 21 -1.39 21.36 11.34
CA SER A 21 -0.51 20.67 10.39
C SER A 21 -1.23 20.67 9.04
N THR A 22 -0.88 21.60 8.17
CA THR A 22 -1.27 21.53 6.77
C THR A 22 -0.43 20.44 6.11
N ASN A 23 -0.89 19.19 6.23
CA ASN A 23 -0.36 18.02 5.52
C ASN A 23 -0.67 18.14 4.01
N ILE A 24 -0.05 19.11 3.33
CA ILE A 24 -0.41 19.50 1.95
C ILE A 24 0.25 18.59 0.90
N GLU A 25 1.26 17.79 1.24
CA GLU A 25 1.81 16.79 0.31
C GLU A 25 1.89 15.43 1.00
N ILE A 26 0.74 14.83 1.31
CA ILE A 26 0.67 13.38 1.39
C ILE A 26 0.79 12.90 -0.06
N THR A 27 1.93 12.31 -0.44
CA THR A 27 1.95 11.54 -1.69
C THR A 27 0.92 10.42 -1.54
N HIS A 28 -0.23 10.59 -2.18
CA HIS A 28 -1.33 9.67 -2.08
C HIS A 28 -0.91 8.29 -2.60
N PRO A 29 -1.45 7.19 -2.04
CA PRO A 29 -1.26 5.88 -2.65
C PRO A 29 -1.64 5.96 -4.14
N THR A 30 -1.02 5.12 -4.98
CA THR A 30 -1.35 5.08 -6.41
C THR A 30 -2.88 4.99 -6.58
N PRO A 31 -3.50 5.64 -7.57
CA PRO A 31 -4.96 5.65 -7.73
C PRO A 31 -5.59 4.26 -7.63
N SER A 32 -4.87 3.24 -8.10
CA SER A 32 -5.23 1.82 -8.01
C SER A 32 -5.23 1.27 -6.58
N ALA A 33 -4.21 1.61 -5.77
CA ALA A 33 -4.16 1.25 -4.35
C ALA A 33 -5.19 2.05 -3.52
N ALA A 34 -5.41 3.33 -3.84
CA ALA A 34 -6.45 4.16 -3.25
C ALA A 34 -7.84 3.58 -3.52
N GLY A 35 -8.11 3.13 -4.76
CA GLY A 35 -9.38 2.53 -5.13
C GLY A 35 -9.73 1.26 -4.35
N LEU A 36 -8.72 0.49 -3.92
CA LEU A 36 -8.95 -0.71 -3.09
C LEU A 36 -9.42 -0.37 -1.67
N SER A 37 -8.97 0.77 -1.12
CA SER A 37 -9.36 1.20 0.23
C SER A 37 -10.84 1.58 0.35
N ALA A 38 -11.46 2.08 -0.74
CA ALA A 38 -12.87 2.47 -0.74
C ALA A 38 -13.83 1.30 -0.49
N TYR A 39 -13.47 0.10 -0.95
CA TYR A 39 -14.24 -1.12 -0.67
C TYR A 39 -14.28 -1.47 0.81
N SER A 40 -13.31 -0.97 1.58
CA SER A 40 -13.21 -1.20 3.02
C SER A 40 -13.95 -0.16 3.85
N THR A 41 -13.93 1.10 3.42
CA THR A 41 -14.61 2.22 4.11
C THR A 41 -16.08 2.30 3.76
N MET A 42 -16.46 1.89 2.55
CA MET A 42 -17.82 1.91 2.03
C MET A 42 -18.14 0.55 1.40
N PRO A 43 -18.52 -0.47 2.19
CA PRO A 43 -18.73 -1.82 1.66
C PRO A 43 -19.90 -1.84 0.65
N VAL A 44 -19.76 -2.66 -0.40
CA VAL A 44 -20.85 -2.92 -1.36
C VAL A 44 -21.98 -3.68 -0.68
N SER A 45 -23.17 -3.10 -0.67
CA SER A 45 -24.35 -3.76 -0.11
C SER A 45 -25.63 -3.01 -0.50
N LEU A 46 -26.75 -3.72 -0.41
CA LEU A 46 -28.08 -3.10 -0.51
C LEU A 46 -28.32 -2.04 0.58
N GLN A 47 -27.65 -2.15 1.75
CA GLN A 47 -27.80 -1.23 2.88
C GLN A 47 -27.05 0.08 2.66
N THR A 48 -25.88 0.02 2.03
CA THR A 48 -25.09 1.21 1.64
C THR A 48 -25.57 1.83 0.32
N GLY A 49 -26.45 1.13 -0.42
CA GLY A 49 -26.96 1.59 -1.72
C GLY A 49 -25.93 1.51 -2.84
N ILE A 50 -24.80 0.84 -2.61
CA ILE A 50 -23.70 0.71 -3.57
C ILE A 50 -23.84 -0.66 -4.28
N PRO A 51 -24.04 -0.69 -5.62
CA PRO A 51 -24.14 -1.94 -6.35
C PRO A 51 -22.78 -2.65 -6.45
N ASP A 52 -22.79 -3.97 -6.35
CA ASP A 52 -21.63 -4.81 -6.65
C ASP A 52 -21.55 -5.03 -8.17
N ILE A 53 -20.60 -4.34 -8.81
CA ILE A 53 -20.36 -4.41 -10.26
C ILE A 53 -18.94 -4.91 -10.46
N SER A 54 -18.80 -6.14 -10.96
CA SER A 54 -17.50 -6.74 -11.26
C SER A 54 -17.53 -7.52 -12.59
N TYR A 55 -16.39 -7.53 -13.28
CA TYR A 55 -16.18 -8.28 -14.51
C TYR A 55 -14.94 -9.18 -14.35
N PRO A 56 -15.12 -10.50 -14.17
CA PRO A 56 -14.01 -11.44 -14.08
C PRO A 56 -13.36 -11.62 -15.46
N LEU A 57 -12.05 -11.48 -15.52
CA LEU A 57 -11.25 -11.62 -16.74
C LEU A 57 -10.64 -13.02 -16.84
N ILE A 58 -9.90 -13.42 -15.81
CA ILE A 58 -9.17 -14.68 -15.79
C ILE A 58 -9.43 -15.39 -14.47
N ASN A 59 -9.73 -16.68 -14.56
CA ASN A 59 -9.71 -17.60 -13.43
C ASN A 59 -8.76 -18.74 -13.83
N LEU A 60 -7.63 -18.83 -13.12
CA LEU A 60 -6.60 -19.83 -13.38
C LEU A 60 -6.24 -20.55 -12.09
N GLY A 61 -6.65 -21.82 -11.97
CA GLY A 61 -6.37 -22.65 -10.81
C GLY A 61 -4.95 -23.24 -10.80
N THR A 62 -4.35 -23.32 -9.61
CA THR A 62 -3.06 -23.95 -9.38
C THR A 62 -3.22 -25.48 -9.30
N GLY A 63 -2.73 -26.22 -10.29
CA GLY A 63 -2.62 -27.70 -10.28
C GLY A 63 -3.59 -28.47 -9.36
N ASN A 64 -3.02 -29.15 -8.36
CA ASN A 64 -3.75 -29.97 -7.37
C ASN A 64 -4.10 -29.22 -6.07
N LYS A 65 -3.97 -27.90 -6.02
CA LYS A 65 -4.18 -27.08 -4.82
C LYS A 65 -5.41 -26.19 -5.01
N PRO A 66 -6.18 -25.89 -3.94
CA PRO A 66 -7.41 -25.11 -4.05
C PRO A 66 -7.18 -23.59 -4.27
N VAL A 67 -5.98 -23.17 -4.68
CA VAL A 67 -5.67 -21.77 -4.94
C VAL A 67 -6.07 -21.42 -6.37
N ASN A 68 -6.90 -20.39 -6.53
CA ASN A 68 -7.30 -19.87 -7.83
C ASN A 68 -6.83 -18.43 -7.99
N ILE A 69 -6.16 -18.15 -9.10
CA ILE A 69 -5.81 -16.78 -9.49
C ILE A 69 -7.00 -16.18 -10.22
N ASN A 70 -7.68 -15.26 -9.54
CA ASN A 70 -8.83 -14.54 -10.06
C ASN A 70 -8.41 -13.11 -10.38
N LEU A 71 -8.35 -12.78 -11.67
CA LEU A 71 -8.16 -11.41 -12.14
C LEU A 71 -9.48 -10.88 -12.67
N GLY A 72 -9.78 -9.63 -12.35
CA GLY A 72 -10.97 -8.95 -12.84
C GLY A 72 -10.88 -7.45 -12.64
N ILE A 73 -11.88 -6.76 -13.15
CA ILE A 73 -12.10 -5.35 -12.84
C ILE A 73 -13.36 -5.21 -12.01
N SER A 74 -13.33 -4.31 -11.03
CA SER A 74 -14.49 -4.00 -10.20
C SER A 74 -14.74 -2.51 -10.21
N TYR A 75 -16.00 -2.12 -10.19
CA TYR A 75 -16.42 -0.73 -10.07
C TYR A 75 -16.85 -0.44 -8.64
N HIS A 76 -16.56 0.77 -8.17
CA HIS A 76 -17.04 1.27 -6.89
C HIS A 76 -17.39 2.74 -6.98
N ALA A 77 -18.58 3.11 -6.49
CA ALA A 77 -19.02 4.51 -6.53
C ALA A 77 -18.10 5.45 -5.73
N GLY A 78 -17.48 4.94 -4.65
CA GLY A 78 -16.49 5.68 -3.87
C GLY A 78 -15.15 5.91 -4.59
N ASN A 79 -14.91 5.25 -5.73
CA ASN A 79 -13.72 5.43 -6.56
C ASN A 79 -13.94 6.48 -7.66
N ILE A 80 -15.12 7.10 -7.72
CA ILE A 80 -15.35 8.27 -8.57
C ILE A 80 -14.78 9.48 -7.84
N SER A 81 -13.56 9.85 -8.20
CA SER A 81 -12.89 11.06 -7.69
C SER A 81 -12.17 11.77 -8.83
N GLU A 82 -11.41 12.82 -8.52
CA GLU A 82 -10.48 13.45 -9.48
C GLU A 82 -9.39 12.46 -9.94
N TRP A 83 -9.15 11.38 -9.18
CA TRP A 83 -8.13 10.38 -9.48
C TRP A 83 -8.66 9.22 -10.32
N VAL A 84 -7.95 8.90 -11.40
CA VAL A 84 -8.30 7.83 -12.34
C VAL A 84 -7.30 6.67 -12.27
N SER A 85 -7.78 5.44 -12.11
CA SER A 85 -6.94 4.23 -12.08
C SER A 85 -6.52 3.77 -13.48
N GLU A 86 -5.63 2.77 -13.54
CA GLU A 86 -5.15 2.18 -14.80
C GLU A 86 -6.24 1.52 -15.68
N VAL A 87 -7.44 1.29 -15.12
CA VAL A 87 -8.60 0.71 -15.82
C VAL A 87 -9.77 1.70 -15.95
N GLY A 88 -9.54 2.97 -15.62
CA GLY A 88 -10.52 4.05 -15.78
C GLY A 88 -11.22 4.46 -14.48
N GLN A 89 -11.97 5.57 -14.57
CA GLN A 89 -12.57 6.22 -13.41
C GLN A 89 -13.62 5.33 -12.74
N GLY A 90 -13.57 5.22 -11.41
CA GLY A 90 -14.46 4.36 -10.65
C GLY A 90 -14.15 2.86 -10.73
N TRP A 91 -13.26 2.43 -11.62
CA TRP A 91 -12.84 1.04 -11.77
C TRP A 91 -11.52 0.76 -11.04
N SER A 92 -11.30 -0.49 -10.66
CA SER A 92 -10.05 -0.97 -10.07
C SER A 92 -9.72 -2.35 -10.63
N PHE A 93 -8.45 -2.59 -10.96
CA PHE A 93 -7.98 -3.90 -11.36
C PHE A 93 -7.68 -4.73 -10.13
N LEU A 94 -8.40 -5.84 -9.97
CA LEU A 94 -8.26 -6.76 -8.85
C LEU A 94 -7.48 -8.00 -9.28
N GLY A 95 -6.58 -8.48 -8.42
CA GLY A 95 -6.16 -9.88 -8.49
C GLY A 95 -4.70 -10.24 -8.23
N ALA A 96 -3.87 -9.29 -7.79
CA ALA A 96 -2.48 -9.62 -7.43
C ALA A 96 -2.33 -10.10 -5.98
N GLY A 97 -3.20 -9.67 -5.05
CA GLY A 97 -2.94 -9.75 -3.62
C GLY A 97 -1.99 -8.63 -3.18
N ILE A 98 -2.40 -7.87 -2.18
CA ILE A 98 -1.68 -6.69 -1.68
C ILE A 98 -1.90 -6.55 -0.17
N ILE A 99 -0.91 -6.01 0.52
CA ILE A 99 -1.04 -5.47 1.88
C ILE A 99 -0.85 -3.96 1.78
N SER A 100 -1.94 -3.20 1.82
CA SER A 100 -1.89 -1.74 1.82
C SER A 100 -1.83 -1.20 3.25
N ARG A 101 -1.10 -0.10 3.44
CA ARG A 101 -0.92 0.57 4.71
C ARG A 101 -1.71 1.88 4.74
N GLU A 102 -2.51 2.05 5.77
CA GLU A 102 -3.21 3.28 6.12
C GLU A 102 -2.46 3.96 7.26
N ILE A 103 -1.99 5.19 7.01
CA ILE A 103 -1.20 5.97 7.97
C ILE A 103 -2.13 6.68 8.95
N VAL A 104 -1.86 6.54 10.25
CA VAL A 104 -2.65 7.17 11.32
C VAL A 104 -1.79 8.19 12.06
N GLY A 105 -1.85 9.45 11.63
CA GLY A 105 -0.98 10.52 12.13
C GLY A 105 0.33 10.56 11.34
N ASP A 106 1.46 10.40 12.04
CA ASP A 106 2.76 10.18 11.41
C ASP A 106 3.01 8.66 11.24
N PHE A 107 3.72 8.25 10.20
CA PHE A 107 4.00 6.82 9.97
C PHE A 107 4.86 6.26 11.11
N ASP A 108 4.61 5.00 11.44
CA ASP A 108 5.12 4.39 12.66
C ASP A 108 6.67 4.39 12.79
N GLU A 109 7.39 4.40 11.67
CA GLU A 109 8.86 4.37 11.64
C GLU A 109 9.55 5.73 11.59
N SER A 110 8.83 6.84 11.79
CA SER A 110 9.36 8.22 11.73
C SER A 110 10.54 8.50 12.69
N PHE A 111 10.67 7.69 13.75
CA PHE A 111 11.79 7.71 14.71
C PHE A 111 12.74 6.51 14.50
N ASP A 112 13.44 6.49 13.36
CA ASP A 112 14.31 5.41 12.92
C ASP A 112 15.79 5.53 13.32
N ASP A 113 16.20 6.65 13.93
CA ASP A 113 17.56 6.88 14.39
C ASP A 113 17.63 7.05 15.91
N SER A 114 18.17 6.05 16.61
CA SER A 114 18.33 6.06 18.07
C SER A 114 19.37 7.08 18.57
N SER A 115 20.22 7.61 17.69
CA SER A 115 21.21 8.63 18.03
C SER A 115 20.66 10.06 17.96
N SER A 116 19.47 10.22 17.38
CA SER A 116 18.81 11.52 17.27
C SER A 116 18.38 12.05 18.64
N VAL A 117 18.57 13.35 18.87
CA VAL A 117 18.20 14.02 20.13
C VAL A 117 16.69 14.05 20.40
N VAL A 118 15.89 13.82 19.36
CA VAL A 118 14.42 13.76 19.41
C VAL A 118 13.87 12.33 19.36
N TYR A 119 14.76 11.32 19.39
CA TYR A 119 14.35 9.93 19.33
C TYR A 119 13.45 9.58 20.51
N ILE A 120 12.27 9.05 20.19
CA ILE A 120 11.35 8.48 21.14
C ILE A 120 10.90 7.10 20.67
N LYS A 121 10.52 6.26 21.62
CA LYS A 121 9.80 5.03 21.30
C LYS A 121 8.31 5.37 21.15
N ASN A 122 7.89 5.72 19.95
CA ASN A 122 6.50 6.02 19.62
C ASN A 122 5.64 4.75 19.61
N GLU A 123 4.35 4.92 19.86
CA GLU A 123 3.34 3.88 19.63
C GLU A 123 3.12 3.67 18.13
N PHE A 124 2.79 2.44 17.74
CA PHE A 124 2.44 2.09 16.37
C PHE A 124 0.92 2.08 16.22
N ASN A 125 0.41 2.82 15.25
CA ASN A 125 -1.02 3.04 15.03
C ASN A 125 -1.48 2.74 13.60
N ASP A 126 -0.56 2.52 12.67
CA ASP A 126 -0.92 2.28 11.28
C ASP A 126 -1.71 0.98 11.10
N ILE A 127 -2.63 1.02 10.13
CA ILE A 127 -3.53 -0.09 9.82
C ILE A 127 -3.09 -0.76 8.52
N TYR A 128 -2.96 -2.08 8.55
CA TYR A 128 -2.60 -2.88 7.39
C TYR A 128 -3.83 -3.64 6.92
N ASN A 129 -4.22 -3.40 5.66
CA ASN A 129 -5.30 -4.10 4.98
C ASN A 129 -4.67 -5.11 4.03
N PHE A 130 -4.86 -6.41 4.27
CA PHE A 130 -4.33 -7.46 3.41
C PHE A 130 -5.43 -8.15 2.61
N ASN A 131 -5.06 -8.59 1.40
CA ASN A 131 -5.87 -9.47 0.57
C ASN A 131 -4.98 -10.57 -0.02
N THR A 132 -5.42 -11.81 0.12
CA THR A 132 -4.91 -12.98 -0.59
C THR A 132 -6.07 -13.59 -1.41
N PRO A 133 -5.77 -14.50 -2.35
CA PRO A 133 -6.79 -15.31 -3.02
C PRO A 133 -7.75 -16.08 -2.09
N GLU A 134 -7.33 -16.41 -0.86
CA GLU A 134 -8.13 -17.18 0.10
C GLU A 134 -8.86 -16.32 1.13
N GLU A 135 -8.25 -15.22 1.57
CA GLU A 135 -8.75 -14.45 2.71
C GLU A 135 -8.35 -12.97 2.62
N SER A 136 -9.13 -12.10 3.24
CA SER A 136 -8.76 -10.69 3.44
C SER A 136 -9.03 -10.27 4.87
N GLY A 137 -8.34 -9.24 5.32
CA GLY A 137 -8.53 -8.74 6.67
C GLY A 137 -7.70 -7.51 6.98
N LYS A 138 -7.86 -7.03 8.21
CA LYS A 138 -7.10 -5.91 8.75
C LYS A 138 -6.35 -6.31 10.01
N PHE A 139 -5.14 -5.81 10.14
CA PHE A 139 -4.36 -5.93 11.36
C PHE A 139 -3.60 -4.63 11.63
N LYS A 140 -3.08 -4.52 12.84
CA LYS A 140 -2.08 -3.51 13.18
C LYS A 140 -0.90 -4.16 13.87
N ILE A 141 0.23 -3.48 13.86
CA ILE A 141 1.35 -3.82 14.72
C ILE A 141 1.30 -2.88 15.91
N ILE A 142 1.43 -3.40 17.12
CA ILE A 142 1.58 -2.59 18.32
C ILE A 142 3.01 -2.71 18.83
N ARG A 143 3.56 -1.58 19.28
CA ARG A 143 4.85 -1.52 19.97
C ARG A 143 4.63 -1.42 21.47
N ASP A 144 5.25 -2.32 22.23
CA ASP A 144 5.46 -2.11 23.65
C ASP A 144 6.61 -1.11 23.81
N VAL A 145 6.29 0.13 24.17
CA VAL A 145 7.27 1.22 24.27
C VAL A 145 8.28 1.00 25.42
N VAL A 146 7.94 0.19 26.43
CA VAL A 146 8.84 -0.12 27.55
C VAL A 146 9.87 -1.14 27.08
N ASN A 147 9.39 -2.28 26.58
CA ASN A 147 10.25 -3.41 26.22
C ASN A 147 10.82 -3.34 24.79
N ASN A 148 10.34 -2.40 23.97
CA ASN A 148 10.65 -2.27 22.55
C ASN A 148 10.37 -3.55 21.73
N THR A 149 9.29 -4.24 22.06
CA THR A 149 8.82 -5.43 21.36
C THR A 149 7.61 -5.10 20.50
N PHE A 150 7.36 -5.92 19.48
CA PHE A 150 6.32 -5.68 18.47
C PHE A 150 5.42 -6.91 18.36
N SER A 151 4.11 -6.69 18.27
CA SER A 151 3.14 -7.77 18.12
C SER A 151 2.02 -7.41 17.15
N ILE A 152 1.50 -8.41 16.46
CA ILE A 152 0.41 -8.24 15.50
C ILE A 152 -0.92 -8.40 16.24
N VAL A 153 -1.84 -7.46 16.02
CA VAL A 153 -3.21 -7.48 16.55
C VAL A 153 -4.19 -7.51 15.38
N LYS A 154 -5.08 -8.51 15.38
CA LYS A 154 -6.16 -8.61 14.38
C LYS A 154 -7.20 -7.52 14.64
N LEU A 155 -7.61 -6.81 13.60
CA LEU A 155 -8.67 -5.79 13.65
C LEU A 155 -9.98 -6.28 13.01
N THR A 156 -9.90 -7.25 12.09
CA THR A 156 -11.06 -7.99 11.59
C THR A 156 -10.91 -9.48 11.86
N PRO A 157 -12.00 -10.26 11.83
CA PRO A 157 -11.92 -11.71 11.85
C PRO A 157 -11.19 -12.20 10.59
N TYR A 158 -10.12 -12.96 10.79
CA TYR A 158 -9.43 -13.74 9.77
C TYR A 158 -8.67 -14.88 10.46
N THR A 159 -8.46 -16.00 9.80
CA THR A 159 -7.86 -17.21 10.38
C THR A 159 -6.36 -17.30 10.12
N SER A 160 -5.89 -16.75 8.99
CA SER A 160 -4.49 -16.79 8.58
C SER A 160 -3.53 -16.26 9.67
N LYS A 161 -2.32 -16.80 9.70
CA LYS A 161 -1.21 -16.29 10.51
C LYS A 161 -0.41 -15.29 9.67
N ILE A 162 -0.04 -14.15 10.27
CA ILE A 162 0.80 -13.15 9.61
C ILE A 162 2.18 -13.20 10.25
N GLU A 163 3.20 -13.30 9.42
CA GLU A 163 4.61 -13.19 9.78
C GLU A 163 5.23 -12.03 8.97
N TYR A 164 6.32 -11.46 9.48
CA TYR A 164 7.06 -10.41 8.78
C TYR A 164 8.56 -10.62 8.91
N GLN A 165 9.31 -10.04 7.96
CA GLN A 165 10.73 -9.80 8.07
C GLN A 165 10.98 -8.31 8.23
N ARG A 166 12.06 -7.95 8.92
CA ARG A 166 12.40 -6.57 9.26
C ARG A 166 13.87 -6.30 8.97
N SER A 167 14.18 -5.04 8.74
CA SER A 167 15.56 -4.59 8.64
C SER A 167 16.24 -4.62 10.01
N ALA A 168 17.58 -4.58 10.00
CA ALA A 168 18.40 -4.62 11.21
C ALA A 168 18.36 -3.33 12.06
N ASN A 169 17.40 -2.43 11.82
CA ASN A 169 17.21 -1.22 12.59
C ASN A 169 16.84 -1.54 14.05
N GLN A 170 17.57 -0.95 15.00
CA GLN A 170 17.38 -1.16 16.44
C GLN A 170 16.50 -0.06 17.09
N ALA A 171 16.35 1.08 16.42
CA ALA A 171 15.54 2.20 16.90
C ALA A 171 14.04 1.93 16.76
N THR A 172 13.62 1.35 15.63
CA THR A 172 12.21 1.03 15.36
C THR A 172 12.06 -0.23 14.49
N LEU A 173 10.82 -0.65 14.24
CA LEU A 173 10.51 -1.77 13.36
C LEU A 173 10.32 -1.26 11.93
N ILE A 174 11.25 -1.57 11.03
CA ILE A 174 11.11 -1.28 9.59
C ILE A 174 10.86 -2.60 8.85
N LEU A 175 9.66 -2.77 8.30
CA LEU A 175 9.16 -4.02 7.70
C LEU A 175 9.64 -4.24 6.27
N ASP A 176 10.40 -5.30 6.00
CA ASP A 176 10.92 -5.61 4.66
C ASP A 176 9.98 -6.48 3.82
N SER A 177 9.20 -7.36 4.46
CA SER A 177 8.27 -8.26 3.77
C SER A 177 7.26 -8.85 4.75
N PHE A 178 6.14 -9.34 4.22
CA PHE A 178 5.16 -10.13 4.96
C PHE A 178 5.01 -11.53 4.37
N THR A 179 4.63 -12.48 5.22
CA THR A 179 4.13 -13.78 4.80
C THR A 179 2.79 -14.03 5.49
N VAL A 180 1.73 -14.21 4.70
CA VAL A 180 0.42 -14.64 5.20
C VAL A 180 0.31 -16.14 4.98
N ILE A 181 0.06 -16.90 6.05
CA ILE A 181 0.00 -18.36 6.03
C ILE A 181 -1.45 -18.75 6.32
N SER A 182 -2.12 -19.37 5.35
CA SER A 182 -3.51 -19.79 5.50
C SER A 182 -3.63 -21.06 6.37
N GLU A 183 -4.85 -21.40 6.78
CA GLU A 183 -5.11 -22.61 7.58
C GLU A 183 -4.68 -23.91 6.87
N THR A 184 -4.64 -23.91 5.54
CA THR A 184 -4.21 -25.06 4.74
C THR A 184 -2.70 -25.17 4.61
N GLY A 185 -1.94 -24.18 5.12
CA GLY A 185 -0.48 -24.12 5.03
C GLY A 185 0.06 -23.42 3.78
N THR A 186 -0.79 -22.95 2.87
CA THR A 186 -0.39 -22.10 1.73
C THR A 186 0.25 -20.81 2.25
N LYS A 187 1.41 -20.45 1.70
CA LYS A 187 2.15 -19.24 2.07
C LYS A 187 2.04 -18.20 0.97
N TYR A 188 1.55 -17.02 1.32
CA TYR A 188 1.44 -15.84 0.47
C TYR A 188 2.56 -14.87 0.84
N VAL A 189 3.55 -14.71 -0.03
CA VAL A 189 4.79 -13.99 0.26
C VAL A 189 4.75 -12.61 -0.41
N PHE A 190 4.82 -11.56 0.40
CA PHE A 190 4.78 -10.16 -0.04
C PHE A 190 6.15 -9.51 0.14
N LYS A 191 6.94 -9.35 -0.92
CA LYS A 191 8.32 -8.85 -0.87
C LYS A 191 8.55 -7.54 -1.62
N ASP A 192 7.82 -7.31 -2.70
CA ASP A 192 7.87 -6.06 -3.43
C ASP A 192 7.03 -5.01 -2.69
N TYR A 193 7.45 -3.74 -2.68
CA TYR A 193 6.75 -2.70 -1.93
C TYR A 193 6.87 -1.33 -2.60
N ASP A 194 5.84 -0.52 -2.37
CA ASP A 194 5.83 0.90 -2.77
C ASP A 194 6.52 1.75 -1.71
N ILE A 195 7.17 2.81 -2.16
CA ILE A 195 7.76 3.84 -1.30
C ILE A 195 7.03 5.14 -1.56
N ASN A 196 6.53 5.75 -0.51
CA ASN A 196 5.97 7.10 -0.53
C ASN A 196 6.73 7.99 0.45
N GLN A 197 6.45 9.29 0.41
CA GLN A 197 7.06 10.29 1.25
C GLN A 197 6.02 11.06 2.05
N MET A 198 6.40 11.47 3.25
CA MET A 198 5.60 12.35 4.09
C MET A 198 6.51 13.30 4.85
N THR A 199 6.07 14.55 4.96
CA THR A 199 6.69 15.56 5.81
C THR A 199 6.33 15.25 7.27
N VAL A 200 7.32 14.84 8.08
CA VAL A 200 7.11 14.49 9.50
C VAL A 200 7.79 15.46 10.43
N TRP A 201 7.26 15.57 11.65
CA TRP A 201 7.88 16.38 12.68
C TRP A 201 9.26 15.81 13.04
N LYS A 202 10.25 16.71 13.16
CA LYS A 202 11.61 16.35 13.58
C LYS A 202 11.95 16.91 14.93
N ALA A 203 11.82 18.21 15.15
CA ALA A 203 12.25 18.80 16.40
C ALA A 203 11.59 20.15 16.61
N ASP A 204 11.37 20.52 17.87
CA ASP A 204 11.03 21.89 18.19
C ASP A 204 12.29 22.76 18.25
N ARG A 205 12.30 23.87 17.48
CA ARG A 205 13.35 24.88 17.53
C ARG A 205 12.83 26.15 18.19
N PRO A 206 13.70 27.05 18.69
CA PRO A 206 13.29 28.31 19.32
C PRO A 206 12.35 29.20 18.48
N PHE A 207 12.30 28.99 17.17
CA PHE A 207 11.48 29.76 16.22
C PHE A 207 10.38 28.92 15.52
N GLY A 208 10.08 27.71 16.00
CA GLY A 208 9.02 26.85 15.46
C GLY A 208 9.41 25.38 15.33
N ALA A 209 8.43 24.53 15.04
CA ALA A 209 8.65 23.12 14.74
C ALA A 209 9.41 22.97 13.41
N GLN A 210 10.41 22.10 13.41
CA GLN A 210 11.13 21.65 12.24
C GLN A 210 10.48 20.38 11.71
N TYR A 211 10.22 20.35 10.41
CA TYR A 211 9.76 19.17 9.70
C TYR A 211 10.81 18.73 8.68
N ALA A 212 10.77 17.46 8.30
CA ALA A 212 11.57 16.94 7.19
C ALA A 212 10.80 15.84 6.48
N ASP A 213 11.04 15.74 5.17
CA ASP A 213 10.47 14.67 4.37
C ASP A 213 11.17 13.36 4.70
N GLN A 214 10.36 12.34 4.97
CA GLN A 214 10.82 10.98 5.17
C GLN A 214 10.01 10.00 4.36
N LYS A 215 10.69 8.93 3.97
CA LYS A 215 10.12 7.87 3.17
C LYS A 215 9.61 6.74 4.04
N TYR A 216 8.52 6.16 3.60
CA TYR A 216 7.90 5.01 4.24
C TYR A 216 7.39 4.04 3.18
N ARG A 217 7.24 2.77 3.58
CA ARG A 217 6.65 1.74 2.73
C ARG A 217 5.13 1.81 2.85
N SER A 218 4.45 2.08 1.74
CA SER A 218 2.99 2.35 1.70
C SER A 218 2.16 1.12 1.33
N ALA A 219 2.73 0.17 0.59
CA ALA A 219 2.08 -1.09 0.24
C ALA A 219 3.11 -2.20 0.02
N PHE A 220 2.71 -3.46 0.25
CA PHE A 220 3.49 -4.65 -0.05
C PHE A 220 2.71 -5.55 -1.01
N TYR A 221 3.34 -5.99 -2.08
CA TYR A 221 2.73 -6.72 -3.17
C TYR A 221 3.06 -8.20 -3.09
N LEU A 222 2.09 -9.05 -3.41
CA LEU A 222 2.29 -10.50 -3.44
C LEU A 222 3.31 -10.83 -4.52
N SER A 223 4.43 -11.42 -4.14
CA SER A 223 5.52 -11.79 -5.03
C SER A 223 5.46 -13.27 -5.40
N SER A 224 5.00 -14.13 -4.49
CA SER A 224 4.81 -15.55 -4.76
C SER A 224 3.79 -16.23 -3.84
N ILE A 225 3.28 -17.36 -4.32
CA ILE A 225 2.45 -18.29 -3.55
C ILE A 225 3.19 -19.62 -3.49
N LEU A 226 3.42 -20.10 -2.27
CA LEU A 226 4.07 -21.38 -2.00
C LEU A 226 3.07 -22.35 -1.38
N ASP A 227 3.23 -23.64 -1.66
CA ASP A 227 2.51 -24.69 -0.94
C ASP A 227 3.09 -24.92 0.47
N GLU A 228 2.49 -25.84 1.22
CA GLU A 228 2.92 -26.21 2.57
C GLU A 228 4.35 -26.79 2.64
N ASN A 229 4.89 -27.24 1.50
CA ASN A 229 6.24 -27.79 1.34
C ASN A 229 7.22 -26.77 0.73
N GLU A 230 6.86 -25.49 0.72
CA GLU A 230 7.64 -24.38 0.17
C GLU A 230 7.90 -24.46 -1.35
N GLN A 231 7.11 -25.25 -2.07
CA GLN A 231 7.16 -25.29 -3.52
C GLN A 231 6.40 -24.10 -4.11
N GLU A 232 7.04 -23.35 -5.00
CA GLU A 232 6.41 -22.22 -5.68
C GLU A 232 5.31 -22.70 -6.63
N LEU A 233 4.08 -22.23 -6.38
CA LEU A 233 2.90 -22.48 -7.19
C LEU A 233 2.66 -21.34 -8.18
N VAL A 234 2.87 -20.10 -7.71
CA VAL A 234 2.61 -18.89 -8.48
C VAL A 234 3.71 -17.88 -8.21
N LYS A 235 4.17 -17.21 -9.27
CA LYS A 235 5.13 -16.11 -9.21
C LYS A 235 4.54 -14.87 -9.85
N TYR A 236 4.71 -13.73 -9.19
CA TYR A 236 4.29 -12.42 -9.66
C TYR A 236 5.53 -11.61 -10.03
N THR A 237 5.42 -10.79 -11.07
CA THR A 237 6.49 -9.88 -11.51
C THR A 237 5.93 -8.47 -11.68
N TYR A 238 6.65 -7.50 -11.14
CA TYR A 238 6.25 -6.10 -11.14
C TYR A 238 7.23 -5.25 -11.94
N LEU A 239 6.69 -4.26 -12.65
CA LEU A 239 7.43 -3.12 -13.17
C LEU A 239 7.53 -2.08 -12.04
N ARG A 240 8.75 -1.67 -11.73
CA ARG A 240 9.04 -0.61 -10.76
C ARG A 240 9.07 0.73 -11.49
N ASP A 241 8.16 1.62 -11.13
CA ASP A 241 8.13 3.00 -11.60
C ASP A 241 8.69 3.92 -10.52
N LEU A 242 9.74 4.66 -10.88
CA LEU A 242 10.44 5.57 -9.96
C LEU A 242 10.05 7.00 -10.32
N LYS A 243 9.52 7.72 -9.33
CA LYS A 243 9.33 9.17 -9.39
C LYS A 243 10.53 9.83 -8.75
N TYR A 244 11.02 10.91 -9.36
CA TYR A 244 12.19 11.63 -8.90
C TYR A 244 11.82 13.03 -8.43
N ALA A 245 12.54 13.52 -7.42
CA ALA A 245 12.31 14.86 -6.89
C ALA A 245 12.57 15.91 -7.99
N PRO A 246 11.76 16.99 -8.07
CA PRO A 246 11.95 18.06 -9.04
C PRO A 246 13.37 18.63 -8.97
N ASN A 247 13.95 18.97 -10.12
CA ASN A 247 15.29 19.56 -10.22
C ASN A 247 16.45 18.71 -9.64
N SER A 248 16.22 17.43 -9.33
CA SER A 248 17.27 16.53 -8.81
C SER A 248 18.10 15.82 -9.89
N GLY A 249 17.80 16.04 -11.17
CA GLY A 249 18.45 15.34 -12.28
C GLY A 249 18.30 13.81 -12.21
N ASN A 250 17.16 13.32 -11.70
CA ASN A 250 16.87 11.90 -11.46
C ASN A 250 17.81 11.20 -10.48
N GLN A 251 18.42 11.94 -9.55
CA GLN A 251 19.31 11.36 -8.52
C GLN A 251 18.59 11.05 -7.21
N ILE A 252 17.49 11.75 -6.93
CA ILE A 252 16.72 11.58 -5.70
C ILE A 252 15.39 10.96 -6.08
N ILE A 253 15.22 9.67 -5.79
CA ILE A 253 13.92 8.99 -5.88
C ILE A 253 13.02 9.61 -4.81
N ASP A 254 11.79 9.96 -5.15
CA ASP A 254 10.81 10.57 -4.27
C ASP A 254 9.73 9.55 -3.88
N ALA A 255 9.26 8.79 -4.87
CA ALA A 255 8.33 7.68 -4.68
C ALA A 255 8.65 6.50 -5.61
N GLU A 256 8.20 5.31 -5.22
CA GLU A 256 8.30 4.07 -5.99
C GLU A 256 6.93 3.39 -6.02
N ALA A 257 6.47 3.05 -7.21
CA ALA A 257 5.22 2.34 -7.45
C ALA A 257 5.46 1.03 -8.21
N ASN A 258 4.79 -0.05 -7.81
CA ASN A 258 4.86 -1.35 -8.45
C ASN A 258 3.60 -1.62 -9.29
N LYS A 259 3.82 -1.98 -10.56
CA LYS A 259 2.75 -2.37 -11.50
C LYS A 259 2.89 -3.84 -11.88
N LEU A 260 1.86 -4.64 -11.61
CA LEU A 260 1.88 -6.08 -11.91
C LEU A 260 1.95 -6.29 -13.43
N THR A 261 3.00 -6.92 -13.93
CA THR A 261 3.17 -7.16 -15.38
C THR A 261 3.04 -8.63 -15.76
N ARG A 262 3.28 -9.55 -14.82
CA ARG A 262 3.26 -10.98 -15.11
C ARG A 262 2.82 -11.80 -13.91
N ILE A 263 2.00 -12.80 -14.15
CA ILE A 263 1.72 -13.90 -13.22
C ILE A 263 2.05 -15.21 -13.93
N GLU A 264 2.92 -16.01 -13.33
CA GLU A 264 3.24 -17.35 -13.81
C GLU A 264 2.66 -18.38 -12.85
N VAL A 265 1.70 -19.17 -13.33
CA VAL A 265 1.11 -20.27 -12.57
C VAL A 265 1.77 -21.56 -13.06
N LYS A 266 2.56 -22.17 -12.17
CA LYS A 266 3.38 -23.34 -12.47
C LYS A 266 2.55 -24.42 -13.19
N GLU A 267 3.03 -24.85 -14.37
CA GLU A 267 2.42 -25.87 -15.23
C GLU A 267 1.01 -25.55 -15.79
N ARG A 268 0.45 -24.38 -15.51
CA ARG A 268 -0.94 -24.05 -15.91
C ARG A 268 -1.01 -22.93 -16.93
N GLY A 269 -0.18 -21.90 -16.78
CA GLY A 269 -0.22 -20.79 -17.71
C GLY A 269 0.53 -19.56 -17.24
N ILE A 270 0.62 -18.60 -18.14
CA ILE A 270 1.23 -17.30 -17.90
C ILE A 270 0.16 -16.26 -18.22
N ILE A 271 0.04 -15.27 -17.34
CA ILE A 271 -0.74 -14.07 -17.56
C ILE A 271 0.24 -12.91 -17.70
N GLU A 272 0.12 -12.12 -18.77
CA GLU A 272 0.87 -10.90 -18.98
C GLU A 272 -0.08 -9.71 -19.01
N ILE A 273 0.30 -8.62 -18.36
CA ILE A 273 -0.45 -7.37 -18.34
C ILE A 273 0.42 -6.32 -19.00
N ASN A 274 -0.06 -5.79 -20.12
CA ASN A 274 0.65 -4.80 -20.91
C ASN A 274 0.07 -3.42 -20.64
N TYR A 275 0.96 -2.47 -20.36
CA TYR A 275 0.61 -1.09 -20.06
C TYR A 275 1.16 -0.14 -21.10
N ASP A 276 0.39 0.91 -21.38
CA ASP A 276 0.91 2.12 -22.02
C ASP A 276 1.28 3.13 -20.93
N LYS A 277 2.46 3.76 -21.05
CA LYS A 277 2.92 4.81 -20.13
C LYS A 277 2.79 6.17 -20.81
N ASN A 278 2.10 7.11 -20.16
CA ASN A 278 1.99 8.49 -20.63
C ASN A 278 2.20 9.47 -19.47
N GLU A 279 3.37 10.11 -19.48
CA GLU A 279 3.82 11.05 -18.44
C GLU A 279 3.05 12.39 -18.47
N ALA A 280 2.31 12.68 -19.55
CA ALA A 280 1.49 13.90 -19.65
C ALA A 280 0.23 13.89 -18.76
N TYR A 281 -0.14 12.73 -18.18
CA TYR A 281 -1.34 12.59 -17.35
C TYR A 281 -1.10 12.70 -15.83
N ALA A 282 0.12 13.07 -15.43
CA ALA A 282 0.61 12.96 -14.05
C ALA A 282 -0.14 13.80 -12.99
N GLU A 283 -0.90 14.83 -13.37
CA GLU A 283 -1.55 15.72 -12.39
C GLU A 283 -2.74 15.05 -11.67
N HIS A 284 -3.47 14.13 -12.32
CA HIS A 284 -4.68 13.52 -11.73
C HIS A 284 -4.93 12.06 -12.13
N ASN A 285 -4.18 11.49 -13.08
CA ASN A 285 -4.40 10.10 -13.51
C ASN A 285 -3.18 9.23 -13.22
N ASP A 286 -3.41 7.92 -13.13
CA ASP A 286 -2.31 6.97 -13.26
C ASP A 286 -1.62 7.19 -14.62
N ILE A 287 -0.29 7.26 -14.61
CA ILE A 287 0.50 7.41 -15.83
C ILE A 287 0.52 6.11 -16.64
N PHE A 288 0.09 5.00 -16.05
CA PHE A 288 -0.11 3.73 -16.72
C PHE A 288 -1.58 3.46 -17.00
N SER A 289 -1.89 3.03 -18.21
CA SER A 289 -3.18 2.47 -18.59
C SER A 289 -3.00 1.05 -19.09
N ILE A 290 -3.87 0.12 -18.67
CA ILE A 290 -3.85 -1.25 -19.21
C ILE A 290 -4.26 -1.20 -20.68
N ASN A 291 -3.38 -1.70 -21.54
CA ASN A 291 -3.59 -1.81 -22.99
C ASN A 291 -4.20 -3.16 -23.35
N ASN A 292 -3.68 -4.24 -22.77
CA ASN A 292 -4.27 -5.56 -22.87
C ASN A 292 -3.78 -6.51 -21.77
N VAL A 293 -4.61 -7.51 -21.43
CA VAL A 293 -4.22 -8.66 -20.62
C VAL A 293 -4.16 -9.92 -21.47
N VAL A 294 -3.06 -10.64 -21.44
CA VAL A 294 -2.80 -11.81 -22.30
C VAL A 294 -2.69 -13.08 -21.46
N LEU A 295 -3.49 -14.08 -21.79
CA LEU A 295 -3.38 -15.42 -21.24
C LEU A 295 -2.64 -16.34 -22.21
N LYS A 296 -1.63 -17.04 -21.70
CA LYS A 296 -0.81 -18.00 -22.44
C LYS A 296 -0.74 -19.34 -21.72
N THR A 297 -0.43 -20.40 -22.46
CA THR A 297 -0.09 -21.71 -21.89
C THR A 297 1.22 -21.63 -21.10
N ALA A 298 1.53 -22.67 -20.31
CA ALA A 298 2.81 -22.80 -19.63
C ALA A 298 4.01 -22.82 -20.61
N ASN A 299 3.79 -23.21 -21.87
CA ASN A 299 4.80 -23.17 -22.94
C ASN A 299 4.83 -21.82 -23.69
N ASN A 300 4.25 -20.77 -23.10
CA ASN A 300 4.21 -19.42 -23.65
C ASN A 300 3.45 -19.29 -25.00
N ILE A 301 2.50 -20.19 -25.27
CA ILE A 301 1.64 -20.13 -26.45
C ILE A 301 0.40 -19.29 -26.12
N LEU A 302 0.10 -18.30 -26.95
CA LEU A 302 -1.09 -17.45 -26.79
C LEU A 302 -2.38 -18.27 -26.76
N LEU A 303 -3.21 -18.06 -25.74
CA LEU A 303 -4.55 -18.63 -25.63
C LEU A 303 -5.62 -17.59 -25.89
N LYS A 304 -5.53 -16.43 -25.23
CA LYS A 304 -6.55 -15.38 -25.30
C LYS A 304 -5.97 -14.02 -24.95
N ILE A 305 -6.54 -12.98 -25.56
CA ILE A 305 -6.29 -11.58 -25.23
C ILE A 305 -7.59 -10.99 -24.67
N TYR A 306 -7.46 -10.20 -23.63
CA TYR A 306 -8.51 -9.46 -22.94
C TYR A 306 -8.20 -7.96 -23.03
N LEU A 307 -9.14 -7.13 -22.56
CA LEU A 307 -9.12 -5.66 -22.54
C LEU A 307 -7.73 -5.07 -22.40
#